data_AF-A0A2T1GIA0-F1
#
_entry.id   AF-A0A2T1GIA0-F1
#
_cell.length_a   1.000
_cell.length_b   1.000
_cell.length_c   1.000
_cell.angle_alpha   90.00
_cell.angle_beta   90.00
_cell.angle_gamma   90.00
#
_symmetry.space_group_name_H-M   'P 1'
#
loop_
_entity.id
_entity.type
_entity.pdbx_description
1 polymer ?
#
loop_
_entity_poly.entity_id
_entity_poly.type
_entity_poly.pdbx_seq_one_letter_code
_entity_poly.pdbx_strand_id
1 'polypeptide(L)'
;MVGGSLANQRLYLKLIIPSQQHKLMTKTANRNITKIQILGALVALAWGVTTLDIYFYHHELLQFGILPRDPIGLRGILFAPFLHSNYTHLIVDTIPFVALGWLIMEQAIANFTIVSLICLVLGGSSAWIVGPAADSSFVYFIGAAPLINGYISYLFALYYFDRRLWSSAFEALAIGCAYWIVRTNLPAIELAIWPGSILCGCVGGIWAARLVYRK
;
A
#
# COMPACT_ATOMS: atom_id res chain seq x y z
N MET A 1 -8.93 47.45 33.63
CA MET A 1 -8.64 47.14 32.21
C MET A 1 -7.13 47.05 32.07
N VAL A 2 -6.57 45.85 31.94
CA VAL A 2 -5.10 45.65 31.94
C VAL A 2 -4.55 45.99 30.54
N GLY A 3 -4.00 47.20 30.42
CA GLY A 3 -3.27 47.65 29.23
C GLY A 3 -1.86 47.03 29.22
N GLY A 4 -1.73 45.83 28.66
CA GLY A 4 -0.43 45.23 28.38
C GLY A 4 0.25 45.96 27.21
N SER A 5 1.40 46.60 27.47
CA SER A 5 2.24 47.25 26.45
C SER A 5 2.50 46.32 25.24
N LEU A 6 2.43 46.87 24.03
CA LEU A 6 2.76 46.17 22.76
C LEU A 6 4.13 45.47 22.79
N ALA A 7 5.08 45.98 23.58
CA ALA A 7 6.38 45.37 23.78
C ALA A 7 6.30 44.02 24.51
N ASN A 8 5.41 43.91 25.51
CA ASN A 8 5.18 42.65 26.22
C ASN A 8 4.53 41.62 25.29
N GLN A 9 3.54 42.01 24.49
CA GLN A 9 2.91 41.10 23.52
C GLN A 9 3.91 40.55 22.48
N ARG A 10 4.83 41.38 21.98
CA ARG A 10 5.91 40.93 21.07
C ARG A 10 6.91 39.98 21.73
N LEU A 11 7.23 40.19 23.01
CA LEU A 11 8.10 39.29 23.77
C LEU A 11 7.43 37.93 24.04
N TYR A 12 6.14 37.94 24.41
CA TYR A 12 5.33 36.72 24.60
C TYR A 12 5.21 35.92 23.30
N LEU A 13 4.91 36.57 22.17
CA LEU A 13 4.88 35.91 20.86
C LEU A 13 6.24 35.29 20.50
N LYS A 14 7.36 35.99 20.75
CA LYS A 14 8.72 35.46 20.48
C LYS A 14 9.11 34.26 21.34
N LEU A 15 8.54 34.06 22.52
CA LEU A 15 8.80 32.89 23.38
C LEU A 15 7.87 31.69 23.06
N ILE A 16 6.63 31.97 22.63
CA ILE A 16 5.62 30.95 22.32
C ILE A 16 5.81 30.36 20.91
N ILE A 17 6.19 31.19 19.93
CA ILE A 17 6.35 30.74 18.53
C ILE A 17 7.45 29.65 18.39
N PRO A 18 8.67 29.79 18.96
CA PRO A 18 9.70 28.77 18.84
C PRO A 18 9.32 27.44 19.52
N SER A 19 8.61 27.49 20.65
CA SER A 19 8.18 26.27 21.36
C SER A 19 7.05 25.53 20.62
N GLN A 20 6.10 26.26 20.01
CA GLN A 20 5.06 25.65 19.16
C GLN A 20 5.67 25.09 17.87
N GLN A 21 6.60 25.82 17.24
CA GLN A 21 7.33 25.32 16.07
C GLN A 21 8.13 24.06 16.39
N HIS A 22 8.86 24.03 17.52
CA HIS A 22 9.56 22.84 17.98
C HIS A 22 8.61 21.65 18.23
N LYS A 23 7.46 21.89 18.85
CA LYS A 23 6.43 20.86 19.08
C LYS A 23 5.80 20.32 17.79
N LEU A 24 5.59 21.19 16.80
CA LEU A 24 5.10 20.79 15.48
C LEU A 24 6.16 20.01 14.69
N MET A 25 7.41 20.45 14.73
CA MET A 25 8.53 19.76 14.08
C MET A 25 8.73 18.36 14.67
N THR A 26 8.74 18.23 16.00
CA THR A 26 8.89 16.95 16.70
C THR A 26 7.70 16.02 16.43
N LYS A 27 6.46 16.54 16.42
CA LYS A 27 5.27 15.76 16.06
C LYS A 27 5.35 15.23 14.61
N THR A 28 5.75 16.07 13.67
CA THR A 28 5.92 15.68 12.26
C THR A 28 7.06 14.67 12.09
N ALA A 29 8.19 14.88 12.76
CA ALA A 29 9.31 13.94 12.75
C ALA A 29 8.90 12.56 13.28
N ASN A 30 8.20 12.51 14.42
CA ASN A 30 7.69 11.26 14.99
C ASN A 30 6.72 10.57 14.03
N ARG A 31 5.84 11.33 13.36
CA ARG A 31 4.91 10.79 12.34
C ARG A 31 5.68 10.13 11.19
N ASN A 32 6.71 10.79 10.67
CA ASN A 32 7.51 10.27 9.57
C ASN A 32 8.34 9.04 9.98
N ILE A 33 8.89 9.04 11.20
CA ILE A 33 9.58 7.87 11.76
C ILE A 33 8.63 6.66 11.81
N THR A 34 7.40 6.83 12.29
CA THR A 34 6.41 5.75 12.29
C THR A 34 6.09 5.24 10.89
N LYS A 35 5.94 6.12 9.89
CA LYS A 35 5.72 5.69 8.49
C LYS A 35 6.91 4.86 7.97
N ILE A 36 8.13 5.32 8.22
CA ILE A 36 9.37 4.62 7.83
C ILE A 36 9.44 3.26 8.51
N GLN A 37 9.12 3.17 9.80
CA GLN A 37 9.10 1.91 10.54
C GLN A 37 8.08 0.93 9.97
N ILE A 38 6.85 1.36 9.70
CA ILE A 38 5.78 0.50 9.16
C ILE A 38 6.16 -0.02 7.77
N LEU A 39 6.48 0.88 6.83
CA LEU A 39 6.81 0.50 5.46
C LEU A 39 8.12 -0.30 5.41
N GLY A 40 9.14 0.16 6.15
CA GLY A 40 10.42 -0.51 6.24
C GLY A 40 10.31 -1.92 6.80
N ALA A 41 9.49 -2.14 7.82
CA ALA A 41 9.26 -3.48 8.37
C ALA A 41 8.58 -4.42 7.35
N LEU A 42 7.55 -3.95 6.64
CA LEU A 42 6.84 -4.76 5.64
C LEU A 42 7.71 -5.06 4.42
N VAL A 43 8.49 -4.08 3.96
CA VAL A 43 9.46 -4.27 2.87
C VAL A 43 10.56 -5.23 3.31
N ALA A 44 11.15 -5.04 4.49
CA ALA A 44 12.17 -5.96 5.02
C ALA A 44 11.64 -7.39 5.16
N LEU A 45 10.38 -7.56 5.57
CA LEU A 45 9.73 -8.86 5.62
C LEU A 45 9.61 -9.50 4.23
N ALA A 46 9.08 -8.78 3.22
CA ALA A 46 8.95 -9.31 1.87
C ALA A 46 10.31 -9.68 1.23
N TRP A 47 11.32 -8.83 1.43
CA TRP A 47 12.69 -9.09 0.98
C TRP A 47 13.32 -10.28 1.70
N GLY A 48 13.12 -10.39 3.01
CA GLY A 48 13.57 -11.54 3.80
C GLY A 48 12.92 -12.84 3.32
N VAL A 49 11.58 -12.86 3.16
CA VAL A 49 10.84 -14.02 2.66
C VAL A 49 11.32 -14.43 1.28
N THR A 50 11.44 -13.49 0.34
CA THR A 50 11.91 -13.76 -1.03
C THR A 50 13.33 -14.33 -1.04
N THR A 51 14.23 -13.75 -0.25
CA THR A 51 15.62 -14.24 -0.13
C THR A 51 15.66 -15.64 0.46
N LEU A 52 14.89 -15.89 1.52
CA LEU A 52 14.80 -17.21 2.12
C LEU A 52 14.26 -18.24 1.11
N ASP A 53 13.22 -17.88 0.37
CA ASP A 53 12.59 -18.77 -0.61
C ASP A 53 13.56 -19.16 -1.74
N ILE A 54 14.28 -18.18 -2.29
CA ILE A 54 15.22 -18.39 -3.39
C ILE A 54 16.40 -19.27 -2.95
N TYR A 55 17.00 -18.99 -1.79
CA TYR A 55 18.26 -19.61 -1.40
C TYR A 55 18.13 -20.87 -0.54
N PHE A 56 17.03 -21.03 0.21
CA PHE A 56 16.87 -22.13 1.17
C PHE A 56 15.71 -23.06 0.85
N TYR A 57 14.66 -22.55 0.21
CA TYR A 57 13.45 -23.34 -0.07
C TYR A 57 13.25 -23.62 -1.57
N HIS A 58 14.14 -23.16 -2.44
CA HIS A 58 14.08 -23.41 -3.89
C HIS A 58 12.69 -23.11 -4.51
N HIS A 59 12.08 -22.00 -4.11
CA HIS A 59 10.72 -21.56 -4.53
C HIS A 59 9.54 -22.36 -3.98
N GLU A 60 9.76 -23.27 -3.02
CA GLU A 60 8.66 -24.00 -2.39
C GLU A 60 7.70 -23.09 -1.61
N LEU A 61 8.09 -21.88 -1.18
CA LEU A 61 7.16 -20.99 -0.47
C LEU A 61 6.11 -20.37 -1.41
N LEU A 62 6.31 -20.37 -2.72
CA LEU A 62 5.34 -19.83 -3.68
C LEU A 62 4.01 -20.59 -3.67
N GLN A 63 4.00 -21.85 -3.21
CA GLN A 63 2.77 -22.66 -3.06
C GLN A 63 1.80 -22.08 -2.01
N PHE A 64 2.26 -21.16 -1.16
CA PHE A 64 1.42 -20.43 -0.22
C PHE A 64 0.71 -19.22 -0.84
N GLY A 65 0.84 -19.01 -2.15
CA GLY A 65 0.08 -18.02 -2.90
C GLY A 65 -1.42 -18.35 -3.02
N ILE A 66 -2.16 -17.47 -3.68
CA ILE A 66 -3.61 -17.66 -3.89
C ILE A 66 -3.80 -18.67 -5.01
N LEU A 67 -4.35 -19.83 -4.68
CA LEU A 67 -4.84 -20.81 -5.65
C LEU A 67 -6.34 -20.57 -5.90
N PRO A 68 -6.74 -20.13 -7.10
CA PRO A 68 -8.14 -19.81 -7.37
C PRO A 68 -9.06 -21.01 -7.21
N ARG A 69 -10.22 -20.79 -6.57
CA ARG A 69 -11.31 -21.76 -6.39
C ARG A 69 -10.96 -23.05 -5.64
N ASP A 70 -9.77 -23.11 -5.05
CA ASP A 70 -9.37 -24.20 -4.15
C ASP A 70 -9.36 -23.71 -2.69
N PRO A 71 -10.02 -24.42 -1.75
CA PRO A 71 -9.99 -24.07 -0.33
C PRO A 71 -8.59 -23.84 0.25
N ILE A 72 -7.56 -24.60 -0.18
CA ILE A 72 -6.19 -24.42 0.31
C ILE A 72 -5.61 -23.07 -0.13
N GLY A 73 -6.07 -22.52 -1.25
CA GLY A 73 -5.65 -21.24 -1.80
C GLY A 73 -6.08 -20.03 -0.98
N LEU A 74 -7.05 -20.18 -0.07
CA LEU A 74 -7.50 -19.08 0.80
C LEU A 74 -6.37 -18.61 1.74
N ARG A 75 -5.42 -19.48 2.09
CA ARG A 75 -4.22 -19.09 2.87
C ARG A 75 -3.43 -17.99 2.15
N GLY A 76 -3.43 -18.02 0.82
CA GLY A 76 -2.75 -17.05 -0.01
C GLY A 76 -3.29 -15.64 0.14
N ILE A 77 -4.52 -15.44 0.61
CA ILE A 77 -5.04 -14.10 0.89
C ILE A 77 -4.12 -13.37 1.89
N LEU A 78 -3.59 -14.08 2.88
CA LEU A 78 -2.69 -13.52 3.89
C LEU A 78 -1.24 -13.47 3.42
N PHE A 79 -0.77 -14.53 2.74
CA PHE A 79 0.66 -14.72 2.47
C PHE A 79 1.12 -14.18 1.11
N ALA A 80 0.27 -14.21 0.08
CA ALA A 80 0.64 -13.82 -1.28
C ALA A 80 1.34 -12.45 -1.39
N PRO A 81 0.95 -11.40 -0.63
CA PRO A 81 1.64 -10.11 -0.70
C PRO A 81 3.13 -10.13 -0.39
N PHE A 82 3.62 -11.16 0.30
CA PHE A 82 5.02 -11.31 0.71
C PHE A 82 5.80 -12.34 -0.10
N LEU A 83 5.13 -13.01 -1.06
CA LEU A 83 5.72 -14.04 -1.90
C LEU A 83 6.06 -13.44 -3.26
N HIS A 84 7.33 -13.53 -3.67
CA HIS A 84 7.79 -13.04 -4.96
C HIS A 84 8.70 -14.07 -5.62
N SER A 85 8.51 -14.26 -6.93
CA SER A 85 9.25 -15.23 -7.75
C SER A 85 10.72 -14.88 -7.95
N ASN A 86 11.07 -13.60 -7.90
CA ASN A 86 12.44 -13.10 -8.08
C ASN A 86 12.56 -11.65 -7.58
N TYR A 87 13.79 -11.14 -7.55
CA TYR A 87 14.08 -9.76 -7.13
C TYR A 87 13.49 -8.69 -8.06
N THR A 88 13.37 -8.95 -9.37
CA THR A 88 12.73 -8.02 -10.30
C THR A 88 11.27 -7.80 -9.93
N HIS A 89 10.53 -8.89 -9.71
CA HIS A 89 9.14 -8.86 -9.26
C HIS A 89 9.00 -8.10 -7.93
N LEU A 90 9.87 -8.40 -6.98
CA LEU A 90 9.88 -7.76 -5.67
C LEU A 90 10.14 -6.25 -5.75
N ILE A 91 11.13 -5.81 -6.55
CA ILE A 91 11.47 -4.39 -6.70
C ILE A 91 10.34 -3.62 -7.37
N VAL A 92 9.76 -4.18 -8.43
CA VAL A 92 8.65 -3.58 -9.18
C VAL A 92 7.43 -3.35 -8.30
N ASP A 93 7.18 -4.23 -7.32
CA ASP A 93 6.10 -4.06 -6.34
C ASP A 93 6.50 -3.14 -5.17
N THR A 94 7.76 -3.19 -4.72
CA THR A 94 8.25 -2.44 -3.55
C THR A 94 8.10 -0.93 -3.75
N ILE A 95 8.49 -0.41 -4.93
CA ILE A 95 8.48 1.03 -5.24
C ILE A 95 7.06 1.63 -5.12
N PRO A 96 6.05 1.15 -5.87
CA PRO A 96 4.69 1.68 -5.76
C PRO A 96 4.05 1.37 -4.41
N PHE A 97 4.35 0.23 -3.77
CA PHE A 97 3.85 -0.09 -2.44
C PHE A 97 4.28 0.97 -1.40
N VAL A 98 5.56 1.34 -1.39
CA VAL A 98 6.10 2.37 -0.50
C VAL A 98 5.49 3.73 -0.82
N ALA A 99 5.47 4.13 -2.09
CA ALA A 99 4.96 5.44 -2.50
C ALA A 99 3.46 5.60 -2.17
N LEU A 100 2.63 4.65 -2.56
CA LEU A 100 1.18 4.70 -2.31
C LEU A 100 0.85 4.53 -0.83
N GLY A 101 1.56 3.64 -0.13
CA GLY A 101 1.42 3.47 1.31
C GLY A 101 1.74 4.75 2.07
N TRP A 102 2.77 5.49 1.63
CA TRP A 102 3.09 6.81 2.16
C TRP A 102 1.94 7.81 1.97
N LEU A 103 1.36 7.88 0.78
CA LEU A 103 0.23 8.77 0.46
C LEU A 103 -1.01 8.47 1.31
N ILE A 104 -1.31 7.18 1.54
CA ILE A 104 -2.39 6.79 2.45
C ILE A 104 -2.11 7.30 3.87
N MET A 105 -0.88 7.14 4.36
CA MET A 105 -0.48 7.61 5.69
C MET A 105 -0.35 9.13 5.82
N GLU A 106 -0.30 9.90 4.72
CA GLU A 106 -0.42 11.36 4.79
C GLU A 106 -1.81 11.81 5.24
N GLN A 107 -2.85 11.03 4.97
CA GLN A 107 -4.19 11.31 5.46
C GLN A 107 -4.29 10.95 6.95
N ALA A 108 -3.95 9.71 7.29
CA ALA A 108 -3.79 9.24 8.66
C ALA A 108 -3.00 7.93 8.66
N ILE A 109 -2.09 7.74 9.62
CA ILE A 109 -1.31 6.50 9.75
C ILE A 109 -2.23 5.28 9.88
N ALA A 110 -3.31 5.39 10.65
CA ALA A 110 -4.28 4.31 10.85
C ALA A 110 -4.96 3.85 9.55
N ASN A 111 -5.11 4.75 8.56
CA ASN A 111 -5.74 4.41 7.28
C ASN A 111 -4.93 3.36 6.54
N PHE A 112 -3.60 3.36 6.66
CA PHE A 112 -2.77 2.38 5.97
C PHE A 112 -3.13 0.96 6.39
N THR A 113 -3.19 0.66 7.69
CA THR A 113 -3.55 -0.67 8.18
C THR A 113 -4.98 -1.05 7.76
N ILE A 114 -5.95 -0.14 7.90
CA ILE A 114 -7.35 -0.42 7.55
C ILE A 114 -7.49 -0.71 6.05
N VAL A 115 -6.94 0.15 5.21
CA VAL A 115 -6.98 0.01 3.74
C VAL A 115 -6.24 -1.25 3.32
N SER A 116 -5.06 -1.52 3.89
CA SER A 116 -4.30 -2.76 3.60
C SER A 116 -5.12 -4.00 3.91
N LEU A 117 -5.76 -4.08 5.08
CA LEU A 117 -6.56 -5.24 5.47
C LEU A 117 -7.79 -5.42 4.58
N ILE A 118 -8.48 -4.33 4.23
CA ILE A 118 -9.65 -4.39 3.33
C ILE A 118 -9.22 -4.83 1.92
N CYS A 119 -8.16 -4.24 1.37
CA CYS A 119 -7.62 -4.63 0.06
C CYS A 119 -7.09 -6.07 0.06
N LEU A 120 -6.47 -6.50 1.15
CA LEU A 120 -5.99 -7.86 1.33
C LEU A 120 -7.16 -8.85 1.26
N VAL A 121 -8.19 -8.64 2.09
CA VAL A 121 -9.34 -9.55 2.17
C VAL A 121 -10.18 -9.50 0.90
N LEU A 122 -10.62 -8.32 0.46
CA LEU A 122 -11.51 -8.19 -0.69
C LEU A 122 -10.78 -8.44 -2.01
N GLY A 123 -9.54 -7.95 -2.16
CA GLY A 123 -8.72 -8.20 -3.34
C GLY A 123 -8.27 -9.64 -3.45
N GLY A 124 -7.83 -10.25 -2.34
CA GLY A 124 -7.47 -11.66 -2.31
C GLY A 124 -8.68 -12.57 -2.55
N SER A 125 -9.81 -12.31 -1.91
CA SER A 125 -11.04 -13.11 -2.10
C SER A 125 -11.58 -12.99 -3.51
N SER A 126 -11.57 -11.79 -4.10
CA SER A 126 -11.98 -11.63 -5.50
C SER A 126 -11.03 -12.38 -6.43
N ALA A 127 -9.71 -12.27 -6.25
CA ALA A 127 -8.73 -13.03 -7.03
C ALA A 127 -8.94 -14.56 -6.90
N TRP A 128 -9.29 -15.03 -5.71
CA TRP A 128 -9.62 -16.44 -5.47
C TRP A 128 -10.88 -16.91 -6.22
N ILE A 129 -11.92 -16.07 -6.30
CA ILE A 129 -13.18 -16.38 -6.99
C ILE A 129 -13.00 -16.34 -8.52
N VAL A 130 -12.47 -15.23 -9.03
CA VAL A 130 -12.50 -14.90 -10.47
C VAL A 130 -11.20 -15.26 -11.20
N GLY A 131 -10.16 -15.68 -10.49
CA GLY A 131 -8.91 -16.12 -11.07
C GLY A 131 -9.10 -17.25 -12.10
N PRO A 132 -8.26 -17.32 -13.15
CA PRO A 132 -8.20 -18.49 -14.04
C PRO A 132 -8.01 -19.79 -13.24
N ALA A 133 -8.58 -20.88 -13.75
CA ALA A 133 -8.46 -22.19 -13.12
C ALA A 133 -7.00 -22.69 -13.19
N ALA A 134 -6.67 -23.59 -12.25
CA ALA A 134 -5.31 -24.09 -12.00
C ALA A 134 -4.69 -24.91 -13.15
N ASP A 135 -5.44 -25.14 -14.22
CA ASP A 135 -5.03 -25.82 -15.47
C ASP A 135 -4.35 -24.88 -16.48
N SER A 136 -4.33 -23.57 -16.20
CA SER A 136 -3.54 -22.59 -16.95
C SER A 136 -2.13 -22.41 -16.35
N SER A 137 -1.16 -21.92 -17.13
CA SER A 137 0.29 -21.86 -16.83
C SER A 137 0.73 -21.09 -15.57
N PHE A 138 -0.20 -20.71 -14.68
CA PHE A 138 0.04 -20.06 -13.39
C PHE A 138 -0.81 -20.74 -12.31
N VAL A 139 -0.17 -21.50 -11.43
CA VAL A 139 -0.89 -22.24 -10.37
C VAL A 139 -1.25 -21.33 -9.18
N TYR A 140 -0.37 -20.40 -8.81
CA TYR A 140 -0.57 -19.54 -7.63
C TYR A 140 -0.39 -18.06 -7.96
N PHE A 141 -1.29 -17.20 -7.50
CA PHE A 141 -1.08 -15.75 -7.51
C PHE A 141 -0.27 -15.32 -6.30
N ILE A 142 0.82 -14.61 -6.59
CA ILE A 142 1.80 -14.13 -5.62
C ILE A 142 2.04 -12.63 -5.89
N GLY A 143 2.69 -11.96 -4.94
CA GLY A 143 3.07 -10.55 -5.03
C GLY A 143 2.05 -9.61 -4.42
N ALA A 144 2.47 -8.36 -4.26
CA ALA A 144 1.71 -7.29 -3.62
C ALA A 144 0.78 -6.54 -4.60
N ALA A 145 0.75 -6.95 -5.88
CA ALA A 145 -0.05 -6.31 -6.91
C ALA A 145 -1.53 -6.07 -6.53
N PRO A 146 -2.27 -7.00 -5.89
CA PRO A 146 -3.65 -6.71 -5.47
C PRO A 146 -3.74 -5.56 -4.47
N LEU A 147 -2.80 -5.46 -3.52
CA LEU A 147 -2.72 -4.34 -2.57
C LEU A 147 -2.40 -3.03 -3.28
N ILE A 148 -1.40 -3.02 -4.17
CA ILE A 148 -0.98 -1.83 -4.92
C ILE A 148 -2.15 -1.28 -5.74
N ASN A 149 -2.86 -2.13 -6.48
CA ASN A 149 -4.05 -1.74 -7.23
C ASN A 149 -5.18 -1.25 -6.31
N GLY A 150 -5.35 -1.88 -5.16
CA GLY A 150 -6.26 -1.40 -4.12
C GLY A 150 -5.89 -0.02 -3.58
N TYR A 151 -4.61 0.29 -3.39
CA TYR A 151 -4.16 1.61 -2.93
C TYR A 151 -4.39 2.69 -3.99
N ILE A 152 -4.08 2.39 -5.25
CA ILE A 152 -4.36 3.29 -6.39
C ILE A 152 -5.86 3.62 -6.41
N SER A 153 -6.69 2.58 -6.37
CA SER A 153 -8.14 2.73 -6.41
C SER A 153 -8.70 3.43 -5.18
N TYR A 154 -8.18 3.15 -3.98
CA TYR A 154 -8.55 3.84 -2.74
C TYR A 154 -8.27 5.34 -2.85
N LEU A 155 -7.06 5.73 -3.23
CA LEU A 155 -6.66 7.14 -3.31
C LEU A 155 -7.48 7.89 -4.37
N PHE A 156 -7.75 7.24 -5.51
CA PHE A 156 -8.59 7.80 -6.56
C PHE A 156 -10.06 7.91 -6.14
N ALA A 157 -10.61 6.88 -5.50
CA ALA A 157 -11.98 6.89 -4.98
C ALA A 157 -12.14 7.90 -3.83
N LEU A 158 -11.10 8.13 -3.04
CA LEU A 158 -11.15 9.11 -1.96
C LEU A 158 -11.31 10.54 -2.48
N TYR A 159 -10.75 10.86 -3.65
CA TYR A 159 -11.00 12.13 -4.33
C TYR A 159 -12.47 12.35 -4.66
N TYR A 160 -13.23 11.29 -4.97
CA TYR A 160 -14.68 11.40 -5.17
C TYR A 160 -15.39 11.90 -3.90
N PHE A 161 -14.92 11.48 -2.72
CA PHE A 161 -15.48 11.87 -1.43
C PHE A 161 -14.93 13.22 -0.90
N ASP A 162 -13.65 13.50 -1.12
CA ASP A 162 -13.01 14.76 -0.74
C ASP A 162 -12.16 15.34 -1.89
N ARG A 163 -12.72 16.35 -2.57
CA ARG A 163 -12.08 17.02 -3.71
C ARG A 163 -10.77 17.72 -3.35
N ARG A 164 -10.51 17.98 -2.06
CA ARG A 164 -9.23 18.57 -1.61
C ARG A 164 -8.06 17.60 -1.78
N LEU A 165 -8.32 16.30 -1.88
CA LEU A 165 -7.32 15.25 -2.06
C LEU A 165 -6.97 14.96 -3.53
N TRP A 166 -7.27 15.92 -4.43
CA TRP A 166 -6.98 15.77 -5.86
C TRP A 166 -5.50 15.49 -6.13
N SER A 167 -4.57 16.14 -5.41
CA SER A 167 -3.13 15.91 -5.60
C SER A 167 -2.75 14.46 -5.33
N SER A 168 -3.20 13.89 -4.21
CA SER A 168 -2.96 12.48 -3.87
C SER A 168 -3.58 11.51 -4.89
N ALA A 169 -4.75 11.84 -5.44
CA ALA A 169 -5.37 11.02 -6.49
C ALA A 169 -4.58 11.06 -7.81
N PHE A 170 -4.07 12.24 -8.22
CA PHE A 170 -3.23 12.36 -9.41
C PHE A 170 -1.87 11.68 -9.22
N GLU A 171 -1.24 11.82 -8.06
CA GLU A 171 0.00 11.12 -7.72
C GLU A 171 -0.22 9.60 -7.75
N ALA A 172 -1.31 9.11 -7.16
CA ALA A 172 -1.66 7.69 -7.19
C ALA A 172 -1.90 7.18 -8.62
N LEU A 173 -2.57 7.97 -9.45
CA LEU A 173 -2.79 7.64 -10.86
C LEU A 173 -1.47 7.60 -11.64
N ALA A 174 -0.59 8.58 -11.44
CA ALA A 174 0.72 8.63 -12.10
C ALA A 174 1.60 7.43 -11.69
N ILE A 175 1.67 7.11 -10.39
CA ILE A 175 2.35 5.93 -9.87
C ILE A 175 1.75 4.66 -10.46
N GLY A 176 0.42 4.56 -10.51
CA GLY A 176 -0.29 3.42 -11.09
C GLY A 176 0.02 3.23 -12.58
N CYS A 177 -0.01 4.29 -13.37
CA CYS A 177 0.36 4.26 -14.79
C CYS A 177 1.82 3.81 -14.96
N ALA A 178 2.76 4.37 -14.21
CA ALA A 178 4.16 3.99 -14.28
C ALA A 178 4.37 2.51 -13.90
N TYR A 179 3.74 2.06 -12.81
CA TYR A 179 3.77 0.67 -12.36
C TYR A 179 3.27 -0.29 -13.44
N TRP A 180 2.14 0.02 -14.07
CA TRP A 180 1.56 -0.83 -15.12
C TRP A 180 2.38 -0.81 -16.40
N ILE A 181 2.98 0.33 -16.78
CA ILE A 181 3.94 0.39 -17.90
C ILE A 181 5.12 -0.54 -17.63
N VAL A 182 5.71 -0.49 -16.43
CA VAL A 182 6.85 -1.36 -16.10
C VAL A 182 6.42 -2.84 -16.12
N ARG A 183 5.30 -3.19 -15.47
CA ARG A 183 4.81 -4.58 -15.43
C ARG A 183 4.53 -5.16 -16.82
N THR A 184 3.90 -4.40 -17.72
CA THR A 184 3.53 -4.92 -19.06
C THR A 184 4.71 -5.07 -20.02
N ASN A 185 5.82 -4.36 -19.76
CA ASN A 185 7.05 -4.47 -20.55
C ASN A 185 8.01 -5.55 -20.04
N LEU A 186 7.73 -6.16 -18.89
CA LEU A 186 8.51 -7.25 -18.34
C LEU A 186 7.92 -8.62 -18.74
N PRO A 187 8.73 -9.68 -18.88
CA PRO A 187 8.24 -11.00 -19.27
C PRO A 187 7.16 -11.51 -18.31
N ALA A 188 6.03 -11.99 -18.83
CA ALA A 188 4.89 -12.43 -18.01
C ALA A 188 5.22 -13.58 -17.05
N ILE A 189 6.19 -14.43 -17.42
CA ILE A 189 6.72 -15.52 -16.59
C ILE A 189 7.39 -15.01 -15.30
N GLU A 190 7.91 -13.78 -15.30
CA GLU A 190 8.63 -13.23 -14.16
C GLU A 190 7.70 -12.64 -13.10
N LEU A 191 6.43 -12.34 -13.45
CA LEU A 191 5.57 -11.43 -12.67
C LEU A 191 4.16 -11.97 -12.35
N ALA A 192 3.85 -13.21 -12.74
CA ALA A 192 2.53 -13.82 -12.54
C ALA A 192 1.38 -12.87 -12.94
N ILE A 193 1.51 -12.24 -14.12
CA ILE A 193 0.62 -11.15 -14.54
C ILE A 193 -0.72 -11.73 -14.98
N TRP A 194 -1.74 -11.57 -14.14
CA TRP A 194 -3.12 -11.72 -14.55
C TRP A 194 -3.81 -10.35 -14.58
N PRO A 195 -4.27 -9.85 -15.75
CA PRO A 195 -4.92 -8.53 -15.86
C PRO A 195 -6.14 -8.35 -14.94
N GLY A 196 -6.84 -9.45 -14.59
CA GLY A 196 -7.96 -9.40 -13.65
C GLY A 196 -7.56 -9.02 -12.22
N SER A 197 -6.27 -9.11 -11.86
CA SER A 197 -5.76 -8.65 -10.57
C SER A 197 -5.95 -7.15 -10.34
N ILE A 198 -6.01 -6.35 -11.41
CA ILE A 198 -6.39 -4.92 -11.36
C ILE A 198 -7.76 -4.77 -10.71
N LEU A 199 -8.76 -5.46 -11.29
CA LEU A 199 -10.15 -5.34 -10.88
C LEU A 199 -10.34 -5.85 -9.45
N CYS A 200 -9.66 -6.94 -9.11
CA CYS A 200 -9.68 -7.51 -7.76
C CYS A 200 -9.18 -6.50 -6.71
N GLY A 201 -8.02 -5.87 -6.98
CA GLY A 201 -7.50 -4.79 -6.11
C GLY A 201 -8.44 -3.58 -6.04
N CYS A 202 -8.97 -3.13 -7.19
CA CYS A 202 -9.85 -1.96 -7.26
C CYS A 202 -11.11 -2.10 -6.41
N VAL A 203 -11.72 -3.29 -6.36
CA VAL A 203 -12.88 -3.54 -5.49
C VAL A 203 -12.51 -3.24 -4.03
N GLY A 204 -11.38 -3.77 -3.54
CA GLY A 204 -10.91 -3.49 -2.19
C GLY A 204 -10.71 -2.00 -1.91
N GLY A 205 -10.08 -1.28 -2.84
CA GLY A 205 -9.79 0.14 -2.69
C GLY A 205 -11.02 1.04 -2.60
N ILE A 206 -12.01 0.82 -3.49
CA ILE A 206 -13.26 1.60 -3.50
C ILE A 206 -14.04 1.39 -2.20
N TRP A 207 -14.15 0.14 -1.74
CA TRP A 207 -14.83 -0.17 -0.49
C TRP A 207 -14.09 0.41 0.72
N ALA A 208 -12.75 0.34 0.73
CA ALA A 208 -11.96 0.97 1.78
C ALA A 208 -12.19 2.49 1.83
N ALA A 209 -12.25 3.17 0.69
CA ALA A 209 -12.50 4.61 0.63
C ALA A 209 -13.86 4.96 1.24
N ARG A 210 -14.89 4.17 0.94
CA ARG A 210 -16.24 4.37 1.47
C ARG A 210 -16.34 4.18 2.99
N LEU A 211 -15.56 3.26 3.55
CA LEU A 211 -15.57 2.91 4.98
C LEU A 211 -14.70 3.84 5.84
N VAL A 212 -13.54 4.23 5.30
CA VAL A 212 -12.58 5.13 5.97
C VAL A 212 -13.06 6.57 5.91
N TYR A 213 -13.68 6.99 4.81
CA TYR A 213 -14.31 8.31 4.71
C TYR A 213 -15.59 8.35 5.56
N ARG A 214 -15.44 8.72 6.83
CA ARG A 214 -16.55 9.07 7.72
C ARG A 214 -16.62 10.60 7.80
N LYS A 215 -17.76 11.16 7.42
CA LYS A 215 -18.07 12.59 7.54
C LYS A 215 -18.09 13.04 9.00
#